data_AF-A0AAW3BQS2-F1
#
_entry.id   AF-A0AAW3BQS2-F1
#
_cell.length_a   1.000
_cell.length_b   1.000
_cell.length_c   1.000
_cell.angle_alpha   90.00
_cell.angle_beta   90.00
_cell.angle_gamma   90.00
#
_symmetry.space_group_name_H-M   'P 1'
#
loop_
_entity.id
_entity.type
_entity.pdbx_description
1 polymer ?
#
loop_
_entity_poly.entity_id
_entity_poly.type
_entity_poly.pdbx_seq_one_letter_code
_entity_poly.pdbx_strand_id
1 'polypeptide(L)'
;MASFRDVRWSDAVPAAPARTALIAKHLCGSGVDEVLRQLEAQDCLPRIFVLAPCCFHKCSLDTYINPEFVSALLGLSAADAFHRLMRLTDWNASVHQRLQGTAPSASVSKKSVRHFVSCPEGIAASVEAVVTYGRVQWLQRRGYAVRLVEYVPNCVTPKNRCLVAYRP
;
A
#
# COMPACT_ATOMS: atom_id res chain seq x y z
N MET A 1 -1.23 24.76 0.48
CA MET A 1 -1.83 23.91 1.53
C MET A 1 -3.04 23.25 0.89
N ALA A 2 -3.02 21.94 0.66
CA ALA A 2 -4.17 21.26 0.05
C ALA A 2 -5.35 21.38 1.01
N SER A 3 -6.46 21.96 0.55
CA SER A 3 -7.71 22.01 1.31
C SER A 3 -8.32 20.63 1.25
N PHE A 4 -8.13 19.85 2.31
CA PHE A 4 -8.88 18.62 2.52
C PHE A 4 -10.23 19.02 3.11
N ARG A 5 -11.27 18.91 2.31
CA ARG A 5 -12.65 19.00 2.79
C ARG A 5 -13.14 17.58 2.96
N ASP A 6 -13.70 17.26 4.12
CA ASP A 6 -14.43 16.01 4.28
C ASP A 6 -15.65 16.06 3.35
N VAL A 7 -15.68 15.13 2.41
CA VAL A 7 -16.76 14.97 1.45
C VAL A 7 -17.56 13.75 1.86
N ARG A 8 -18.85 13.93 2.09
CA ARG A 8 -19.75 12.80 2.25
C ARG A 8 -19.92 12.13 0.89
N TRP A 9 -19.88 10.81 0.85
CA TRP A 9 -20.08 10.06 -0.38
C TRP A 9 -21.36 10.49 -1.13
N SER A 10 -22.46 10.68 -0.40
CA SER A 10 -23.76 11.11 -0.91
C SER A 10 -23.71 12.42 -1.70
N ASP A 11 -22.78 13.31 -1.34
CA ASP A 11 -22.71 14.66 -1.89
C ASP A 11 -21.91 14.69 -3.19
N ALA A 12 -21.00 13.73 -3.38
CA ALA A 12 -20.11 13.67 -4.54
C ALA A 12 -20.44 12.56 -5.54
N VAL A 13 -21.07 11.48 -5.08
CA VAL A 13 -21.35 10.30 -5.91
C VAL A 13 -22.85 10.00 -5.89
N PRO A 14 -23.60 10.36 -6.95
CA PRO A 14 -25.06 10.17 -7.03
C PRO A 14 -25.43 8.72 -7.37
N ALA A 15 -24.71 7.75 -6.81
CA ALA A 15 -24.95 6.33 -7.01
C ALA A 15 -24.74 5.58 -5.68
N ALA A 16 -25.59 4.58 -5.46
CA ALA A 16 -25.47 3.68 -4.31
C ALA A 16 -24.08 3.01 -4.33
N PRO A 17 -23.38 2.88 -3.19
CA PRO A 17 -22.06 2.25 -3.11
C PRO A 17 -21.99 0.86 -3.76
N ALA A 18 -23.04 0.05 -3.62
CA ALA A 18 -23.16 -1.26 -4.26
C ALA A 18 -23.17 -1.22 -5.82
N ARG A 19 -23.26 -0.05 -6.42
CA ARG A 19 -23.25 0.17 -7.88
C ARG A 19 -22.01 0.93 -8.36
N THR A 20 -21.00 1.09 -7.51
CA THR A 20 -19.79 1.85 -7.84
C THR A 20 -18.53 0.99 -7.82
N ALA A 21 -17.52 1.49 -8.53
CA ALA A 21 -16.15 0.98 -8.49
C ALA A 21 -15.23 2.14 -8.09
N LEU A 22 -14.31 1.88 -7.17
CA LEU A 22 -13.24 2.82 -6.83
C LEU A 22 -11.93 2.32 -7.44
N ILE A 23 -11.37 3.14 -8.32
CA ILE A 23 -10.11 2.87 -9.02
C ILE A 23 -9.10 3.95 -8.62
N ALA A 24 -7.94 3.57 -8.11
CA ALA A 24 -6.93 4.54 -7.65
C ALA A 24 -5.50 4.11 -8.00
N LYS A 25 -4.78 5.01 -8.69
CA LYS A 25 -3.33 5.04 -8.83
C LYS A 25 -2.84 6.50 -8.80
N HIS A 26 -1.65 6.84 -8.35
CA HIS A 26 -0.77 6.05 -7.49
C HIS A 26 -1.12 6.38 -6.04
N LEU A 27 -1.99 5.57 -5.42
CA LEU A 27 -2.41 5.82 -4.04
C LEU A 27 -1.25 5.44 -3.10
N CYS A 28 -0.85 6.34 -2.21
CA CYS A 28 0.19 6.01 -1.24
C CYS A 28 -0.29 4.88 -0.32
N GLY A 29 0.66 4.14 0.29
CA GLY A 29 0.29 3.04 1.18
C GLY A 29 -0.69 3.48 2.26
N SER A 30 -0.35 4.52 3.01
CA SER A 30 -1.23 5.10 4.03
C SER A 30 -2.55 5.65 3.47
N GLY A 31 -2.54 6.16 2.24
CA GLY A 31 -3.75 6.64 1.56
C GLY A 31 -4.74 5.52 1.24
N VAL A 32 -4.27 4.31 0.96
CA VAL A 32 -5.15 3.14 0.83
C VAL A 32 -5.88 2.88 2.14
N ASP A 33 -5.13 2.86 3.25
CA ASP A 33 -5.69 2.55 4.56
C ASP A 33 -6.69 3.64 5.01
N GLU A 34 -6.37 4.92 4.78
CA GLU A 34 -7.29 6.05 5.05
C GLU A 34 -8.58 5.93 4.22
N VAL A 35 -8.48 5.71 2.91
CA VAL A 35 -9.66 5.59 2.04
C VAL A 35 -10.56 4.44 2.51
N LEU A 36 -9.98 3.28 2.82
CA LEU A 36 -10.76 2.14 3.30
C LEU A 36 -11.46 2.43 4.64
N ARG A 37 -10.76 3.06 5.60
CA ARG A 37 -11.36 3.47 6.88
C ARG A 37 -12.51 4.47 6.69
N GLN A 38 -12.30 5.49 5.86
CA GLN A 38 -13.31 6.53 5.64
C GLN A 38 -14.56 5.99 4.94
N LEU A 39 -14.39 5.12 3.94
CA LEU A 39 -15.51 4.47 3.25
C LEU A 39 -16.27 3.53 4.18
N GLU A 40 -15.58 2.83 5.09
CA GLU A 40 -16.24 2.03 6.13
C GLU A 40 -16.99 2.92 7.13
N ALA A 41 -16.37 3.98 7.63
CA ALA A 41 -16.98 4.88 8.60
C ALA A 41 -18.25 5.57 8.08
N GLN A 42 -18.33 5.76 6.75
CA GLN A 42 -19.49 6.32 6.07
C GLN A 42 -20.47 5.26 5.53
N ASP A 43 -20.25 3.97 5.82
CA ASP A 43 -21.01 2.83 5.28
C ASP A 43 -21.19 2.88 3.74
N CYS A 44 -20.13 3.30 3.04
CA CYS A 44 -20.15 3.55 1.60
C CYS A 44 -19.07 2.78 0.84
N LEU A 45 -18.68 1.61 1.36
CA LEU A 45 -17.77 0.72 0.67
C LEU A 45 -18.33 0.34 -0.73
N PRO A 46 -17.61 0.63 -1.84
CA PRO A 46 -18.06 0.38 -3.20
C PRO A 46 -18.14 -1.12 -3.52
N ARG A 47 -18.90 -1.52 -4.53
CA ARG A 47 -18.93 -2.94 -4.96
C ARG A 47 -17.57 -3.45 -5.43
N ILE A 48 -16.77 -2.59 -6.07
CA ILE A 48 -15.48 -2.96 -6.66
C ILE A 48 -14.39 -2.01 -6.18
N PHE A 49 -13.22 -2.56 -5.84
CA PHE A 49 -11.97 -1.82 -5.63
C PHE A 49 -10.93 -2.25 -6.66
N VAL A 50 -10.19 -1.29 -7.21
CA VAL A 50 -8.97 -1.49 -8.02
C VAL A 50 -7.92 -0.52 -7.50
N LEU A 51 -7.06 -0.99 -6.61
CA LEU A 51 -6.09 -0.17 -5.86
C LEU A 51 -4.66 -0.54 -6.24
N ALA A 52 -3.91 0.40 -6.79
CA ALA A 52 -2.50 0.26 -7.12
C ALA A 52 -1.62 1.07 -6.12
N PRO A 53 -1.29 0.51 -4.94
CA PRO A 53 -0.46 1.17 -3.95
C PRO A 53 1.00 1.30 -4.41
N CYS A 54 1.67 2.40 -4.06
CA CYS A 54 3.09 2.62 -4.44
C CYS A 54 4.02 2.96 -3.26
N CYS A 55 3.64 3.91 -2.41
CA CYS A 55 4.51 4.48 -1.36
C CYS A 55 4.28 3.79 -0.01
N PHE A 56 4.65 2.52 0.10
CA PHE A 56 4.51 1.75 1.34
C PHE A 56 5.37 2.28 2.50
N HIS A 57 6.47 2.97 2.21
CA HIS A 57 7.30 3.62 3.22
C HIS A 57 6.56 4.70 4.04
N LYS A 58 5.38 5.15 3.56
CA LYS A 58 4.51 6.11 4.27
C LYS A 58 3.46 5.43 5.17
N CYS A 59 3.36 4.11 5.17
CA CYS A 59 2.46 3.41 6.08
C CYS A 59 2.93 3.59 7.52
N SER A 60 1.98 3.81 8.42
CA SER A 60 2.21 3.86 9.86
C SER A 60 1.33 2.82 10.55
N LEU A 61 1.79 2.27 11.67
CA LEU A 61 1.08 1.16 12.33
C LEU A 61 -0.28 1.61 12.91
N ASP A 62 -0.35 2.85 13.40
CA ASP A 62 -1.54 3.46 14.01
C ASP A 62 -2.68 3.71 13.02
N THR A 63 -2.35 3.95 11.74
CA THR A 63 -3.36 4.21 10.69
C THR A 63 -3.60 3.03 9.77
N TYR A 64 -2.75 2.00 9.86
CA TYR A 64 -2.85 0.80 9.04
C TYR A 64 -4.13 0.02 9.33
N ILE A 65 -4.72 -0.58 8.29
CA ILE A 65 -6.09 -1.09 8.34
C ILE A 65 -6.26 -2.40 9.13
N ASN A 66 -5.16 -3.12 9.39
CA ASN A 66 -5.19 -4.44 10.05
C ASN A 66 -3.96 -4.61 10.96
N PRO A 67 -3.79 -3.77 11.99
CA PRO A 67 -2.60 -3.75 12.84
C PRO A 67 -2.42 -5.05 13.62
N GLU A 68 -3.49 -5.76 13.95
CA GLU A 68 -3.46 -7.05 14.66
C GLU A 68 -2.76 -8.12 13.83
N PHE A 69 -3.00 -8.17 12.51
CA PHE A 69 -2.33 -9.12 11.62
C PHE A 69 -0.82 -8.93 11.61
N VAL A 70 -0.36 -7.69 11.46
CA VAL A 70 1.07 -7.36 11.42
C VAL A 70 1.72 -7.60 12.78
N SER A 71 1.02 -7.23 13.86
CA SER A 71 1.50 -7.45 15.23
C SER A 71 1.69 -8.95 15.52
N ALA A 72 0.71 -9.78 15.14
CA ALA A 72 0.78 -11.23 15.30
C ALA A 72 1.86 -11.87 14.41
N LEU A 73 1.97 -11.46 13.15
CA LEU A 73 2.91 -12.05 12.19
C LEU A 73 4.37 -11.76 12.57
N LEU A 74 4.66 -10.53 12.99
CA LEU A 74 6.04 -10.06 13.16
C LEU A 74 6.48 -10.07 14.62
N GLY A 75 5.57 -10.32 15.57
CA GLY A 75 5.83 -10.11 16.99
C GLY A 75 6.13 -8.63 17.31
N LEU A 76 5.75 -7.73 16.43
CA LEU A 76 6.06 -6.30 16.51
C LEU A 76 4.83 -5.55 16.99
N SER A 77 4.67 -5.41 18.30
CA SER A 77 3.71 -4.46 18.88
C SER A 77 4.23 -3.01 18.88
N ALA A 78 5.51 -2.81 18.54
CA ALA A 78 6.17 -1.50 18.55
C ALA A 78 6.07 -0.80 17.17
N ALA A 79 5.49 0.40 17.15
CA ALA A 79 5.38 1.26 15.96
C ALA A 79 6.74 1.50 15.26
N ASP A 80 7.83 1.61 16.03
CA ASP A 80 9.17 1.80 15.50
C ASP A 80 9.65 0.66 14.61
N ALA A 81 9.29 -0.58 14.96
CA ALA A 81 9.71 -1.74 14.20
C ALA A 81 8.93 -1.83 12.87
N PHE A 82 7.63 -1.53 12.90
CA PHE A 82 6.84 -1.38 11.68
C PHE A 82 7.41 -0.28 10.77
N HIS A 83 7.73 0.89 11.33
CA HIS A 83 8.33 1.98 10.56
C HIS A 83 9.67 1.57 9.94
N ARG A 84 10.53 0.87 10.68
CA ARG A 84 11.80 0.33 10.14
C ARG A 84 11.59 -0.63 8.98
N LEU A 85 10.58 -1.50 9.05
CA LEU A 85 10.21 -2.38 7.94
C LEU A 85 9.71 -1.59 6.73
N MET A 86 8.84 -0.60 6.94
CA MET A 86 8.31 0.23 5.86
C MET A 86 9.43 1.00 5.13
N ARG A 87 10.47 1.44 5.84
CA ARG A 87 11.65 2.08 5.22
C ARG A 87 12.40 1.19 4.24
N LEU A 88 12.27 -0.14 4.33
CA LEU A 88 12.85 -1.07 3.34
C LEU A 88 12.18 -0.94 1.96
N THR A 89 10.96 -0.38 1.91
CA THR A 89 10.17 -0.20 0.68
C THR A 89 10.34 1.18 0.02
N ASP A 90 11.24 2.02 0.54
CA ASP A 90 11.49 3.37 0.01
C ASP A 90 12.13 3.32 -1.39
N TRP A 91 11.50 4.04 -2.31
CA TRP A 91 11.81 4.08 -3.73
C TRP A 91 13.09 4.83 -4.06
N ASN A 92 13.33 5.98 -3.41
CA ASN A 92 14.51 6.85 -3.63
C ASN A 92 15.84 6.19 -3.26
N ALA A 93 15.72 4.95 -2.82
CA ALA A 93 16.69 4.17 -2.14
C ALA A 93 16.75 2.78 -2.83
N SER A 94 15.80 2.43 -3.70
CA SER A 94 15.73 1.17 -4.46
C SER A 94 16.78 1.08 -5.59
N VAL A 95 17.15 -0.14 -6.03
CA VAL A 95 18.08 -0.36 -7.16
C VAL A 95 17.51 0.15 -8.50
N HIS A 96 16.19 0.31 -8.63
CA HIS A 96 15.55 0.66 -9.91
C HIS A 96 15.97 2.04 -10.44
N GLN A 97 16.03 3.09 -9.61
CA GLN A 97 16.56 4.40 -10.03
C GLN A 97 18.04 4.33 -10.42
N ARG A 98 18.83 3.41 -9.83
CA ARG A 98 20.24 3.21 -10.20
C ARG A 98 20.38 2.48 -11.53
N LEU A 99 19.57 1.45 -11.79
CA LEU A 99 19.56 0.75 -13.08
C LEU A 99 19.09 1.67 -14.22
N GLN A 100 18.20 2.61 -13.93
CA GLN A 100 17.77 3.62 -14.90
C GLN A 100 18.72 4.83 -15.00
N GLY A 101 19.82 4.87 -14.26
CA GLY A 101 20.79 5.97 -14.29
C GLY A 101 20.25 7.32 -13.80
N THR A 102 19.08 7.35 -13.15
CA THR A 102 18.40 8.56 -12.68
C THR A 102 18.61 8.83 -11.20
N ALA A 103 19.22 7.89 -10.46
CA ALA A 103 19.63 8.13 -9.08
C ALA A 103 20.76 9.17 -9.03
N PRO A 104 20.70 10.16 -8.13
CA PRO A 104 21.88 10.98 -7.83
C PRO A 104 23.04 10.06 -7.43
N SER A 105 24.27 10.39 -7.83
CA SER A 105 25.51 9.67 -7.51
C SER A 105 25.89 9.75 -6.02
N ALA A 106 24.89 9.80 -5.14
CA ALA A 106 25.08 9.77 -3.71
C ALA A 106 25.80 8.48 -3.34
N SER A 107 27.04 8.63 -2.89
CA SER A 107 27.86 7.57 -2.33
C SER A 107 27.02 6.80 -1.32
N VAL A 108 26.64 5.56 -1.66
CA VAL A 108 25.96 4.68 -0.71
C VAL A 108 26.90 4.49 0.46
N SER A 109 26.56 5.07 1.61
CA SER A 109 27.34 4.92 2.83
C SER A 109 27.62 3.44 3.06
N LYS A 110 28.89 3.07 3.35
CA LYS A 110 29.29 1.70 3.71
C LYS A 110 28.54 1.16 4.94
N LYS A 111 27.84 2.03 5.69
CA LYS A 111 26.98 1.68 6.82
C LYS A 111 25.52 1.42 6.42
N SER A 112 25.16 1.53 5.14
CA SER A 112 23.82 1.23 4.66
C SER A 112 23.56 -0.27 4.71
N VAL A 113 22.43 -0.68 5.28
CA VAL A 113 21.94 -2.07 5.30
C VAL A 113 21.99 -2.72 3.90
N ARG A 114 21.87 -1.92 2.84
CA ARG A 114 21.94 -2.39 1.45
C ARG A 114 23.28 -2.95 1.01
N HIS A 115 24.38 -2.61 1.70
CA HIS A 115 25.67 -3.23 1.42
C HIS A 115 25.76 -4.66 1.97
N PHE A 116 24.90 -4.98 2.94
CA PHE A 116 24.82 -6.29 3.59
C PHE A 116 23.67 -7.16 3.05
N VAL A 117 22.81 -6.59 2.20
CA VAL A 117 21.64 -7.29 1.64
C VAL A 117 21.84 -7.48 0.14
N SER A 118 21.94 -8.74 -0.29
CA SER A 118 22.16 -9.10 -1.69
C SER A 118 20.96 -8.86 -2.60
N CYS A 119 19.74 -8.78 -2.05
CA CYS A 119 18.48 -8.69 -2.82
C CYS A 119 17.47 -7.66 -2.24
N PRO A 120 17.81 -6.37 -2.15
CA PRO A 120 16.96 -5.37 -1.51
C PRO A 120 15.56 -5.24 -2.15
N GLU A 121 15.43 -5.51 -3.45
CA GLU A 121 14.14 -5.52 -4.17
C GLU A 121 13.24 -6.65 -3.69
N GLY A 122 13.81 -7.84 -3.47
CA GLY A 122 13.07 -8.99 -2.96
C GLY A 122 12.55 -8.75 -1.54
N ILE A 123 13.34 -8.07 -0.71
CA ILE A 123 12.91 -7.67 0.64
C ILE A 123 11.78 -6.65 0.56
N ALA A 124 11.93 -5.60 -0.26
CA ALA A 124 10.88 -4.60 -0.45
C ALA A 124 9.57 -5.26 -0.92
N ALA A 125 9.64 -6.12 -1.94
CA ALA A 125 8.48 -6.85 -2.46
C ALA A 125 7.82 -7.75 -1.39
N SER A 126 8.63 -8.37 -0.51
CA SER A 126 8.13 -9.20 0.59
C SER A 126 7.40 -8.36 1.64
N VAL A 127 7.97 -7.22 2.03
CA VAL A 127 7.34 -6.29 2.99
C VAL A 127 6.03 -5.73 2.42
N GLU A 128 6.02 -5.34 1.15
CA GLU A 128 4.83 -4.86 0.45
C GLU A 128 3.74 -5.94 0.37
N ALA A 129 4.13 -7.20 0.13
CA ALA A 129 3.22 -8.33 0.11
C ALA A 129 2.57 -8.56 1.48
N VAL A 130 3.33 -8.47 2.58
CA VAL A 130 2.79 -8.59 3.94
C VAL A 130 1.74 -7.52 4.22
N VAL A 131 2.05 -6.24 3.98
CA VAL A 131 1.10 -5.14 4.19
C VAL A 131 -0.13 -5.29 3.28
N THR A 132 0.08 -5.70 2.04
CA THR A 132 -1.02 -5.93 1.11
C THR A 132 -1.91 -7.09 1.56
N TYR A 133 -1.33 -8.16 2.10
CA TYR A 133 -2.09 -9.31 2.58
C TYR A 133 -2.97 -8.96 3.78
N GLY A 134 -2.51 -8.12 4.71
CA GLY A 134 -3.39 -7.65 5.78
C GLY A 134 -4.58 -6.84 5.27
N ARG A 135 -4.42 -6.05 4.19
CA ARG A 135 -5.55 -5.39 3.49
C ARG A 135 -6.48 -6.39 2.81
N VAL A 136 -5.94 -7.45 2.20
CA VAL A 136 -6.71 -8.54 1.62
C VAL A 136 -7.60 -9.18 2.69
N GLN A 137 -7.03 -9.55 3.85
CA GLN A 137 -7.81 -10.14 4.95
C GLN A 137 -8.90 -9.19 5.46
N TRP A 138 -8.60 -7.90 5.59
CA TRP A 138 -9.58 -6.91 6.01
C TRP A 138 -10.76 -6.82 5.04
N LEU A 139 -10.51 -6.86 3.73
CA LEU A 139 -11.55 -6.85 2.68
C LEU A 139 -12.34 -8.16 2.66
N GLN A 140 -11.67 -9.31 2.83
CA GLN A 140 -12.34 -10.61 2.89
C GLN A 140 -13.32 -10.71 4.06
N ARG A 141 -12.97 -10.15 5.24
CA ARG A 141 -13.90 -10.05 6.38
C ARG A 141 -15.16 -9.23 6.08
N ARG A 142 -15.14 -8.41 5.03
CA ARG A 142 -16.26 -7.59 4.54
C ARG A 142 -16.95 -8.19 3.31
N GLY A 143 -16.72 -9.48 3.05
CA GLY A 143 -17.40 -10.22 1.98
C GLY A 143 -16.81 -10.01 0.58
N TYR A 144 -15.66 -9.36 0.45
CA TYR A 144 -15.01 -9.22 -0.86
C TYR A 144 -14.24 -10.48 -1.25
N ALA A 145 -14.41 -10.91 -2.49
CA ALA A 145 -13.43 -11.74 -3.16
C ALA A 145 -12.29 -10.84 -3.66
N VAL A 146 -11.05 -11.19 -3.33
CA VAL A 146 -9.88 -10.33 -3.58
C VAL A 146 -8.83 -11.07 -4.40
N ARG A 147 -8.24 -10.39 -5.38
CA ARG A 147 -7.14 -10.87 -6.21
C ARG A 147 -6.02 -9.84 -6.23
N LEU A 148 -4.78 -10.32 -6.10
CA LEU A 148 -3.60 -9.51 -6.39
C LEU A 148 -3.19 -9.80 -7.82
N VAL A 149 -3.04 -8.73 -8.61
CA VAL A 149 -2.80 -8.83 -10.05
C VAL A 149 -1.58 -8.00 -10.41
N GLU A 150 -0.71 -8.56 -11.23
CA GLU A 150 0.32 -7.79 -11.91
C GLU A 150 -0.31 -7.10 -13.13
N TYR A 151 -0.34 -5.77 -13.14
CA TYR A 151 -1.01 -5.00 -14.21
C TYR A 151 -0.06 -4.58 -15.33
N VAL A 152 1.25 -4.62 -15.10
CA VAL A 152 2.31 -4.41 -16.09
C VAL A 152 3.56 -5.22 -15.71
N PRO A 153 4.45 -5.54 -16.67
CA PRO A 153 5.72 -6.20 -16.34
C PRO A 153 6.57 -5.39 -15.36
N ASN A 154 7.33 -6.08 -14.50
CA ASN A 154 8.21 -5.49 -13.48
C ASN A 154 9.27 -4.53 -14.07
N CYS A 155 9.65 -4.72 -15.35
CA CYS A 155 10.58 -3.83 -16.04
C CYS A 155 9.99 -2.43 -16.34
N VAL A 156 8.66 -2.31 -16.42
CA VAL A 156 7.96 -1.02 -16.59
C VAL A 156 7.93 -0.27 -15.28
N THR A 157 7.52 -0.96 -14.21
CA THR A 157 7.61 -0.48 -12.83
C THR A 157 7.61 -1.68 -11.90
N PRO A 158 8.38 -1.67 -10.81
CA PRO A 158 8.27 -2.69 -9.76
C PRO A 158 7.11 -2.43 -8.80
N LYS A 159 6.43 -1.28 -8.91
CA LYS A 159 5.13 -1.04 -8.26
C LYS A 159 3.99 -1.49 -9.18
N ASN A 160 4.12 -2.68 -9.76
CA ASN A 160 3.23 -3.23 -10.79
C ASN A 160 2.10 -4.11 -10.26
N ARG A 161 1.87 -4.14 -8.94
CA ARG A 161 0.81 -4.94 -8.34
C ARG A 161 -0.38 -4.07 -7.99
N CYS A 162 -1.56 -4.58 -8.31
CA CYS A 162 -2.85 -4.00 -7.99
C CYS A 162 -3.66 -4.99 -7.14
N LEU A 163 -4.35 -4.47 -6.13
CA LEU A 163 -5.38 -5.18 -5.39
C LEU A 163 -6.71 -4.95 -6.10
N VAL A 164 -7.35 -6.04 -6.53
CA VAL A 164 -8.69 -6.02 -7.12
C VAL A 164 -9.63 -6.75 -6.17
N ALA A 165 -10.66 -6.08 -5.68
CA ALA A 165 -11.65 -6.69 -4.81
C ALA A 165 -13.06 -6.47 -5.35
N TYR A 166 -13.92 -7.47 -5.27
CA TYR A 166 -15.32 -7.35 -5.67
C TYR A 166 -16.25 -8.07 -4.70
N ARG A 167 -17.44 -7.51 -4.48
CA ARG A 167 -18.56 -8.20 -3.85
C ARG A 167 -19.50 -8.75 -4.93
N PRO A 168 -19.87 -10.04 -4.89
CA PRO A 168 -20.81 -10.64 -5.84
C PRO A 168 -22.11 -9.85 -5.95
#